data_AF-A0A3B3WQI2-F1
#
_entry.id   AF-A0A3B3WQI2-F1
#
_cell.length_a   1.000
_cell.length_b   1.000
_cell.length_c   1.000
_cell.angle_alpha   90.00
_cell.angle_beta   90.00
_cell.angle_gamma   90.00
#
_symmetry.space_group_name_H-M   'P 1'
#
loop_
_entity.id
_entity.type
_entity.pdbx_description
1 polymer ?
#
loop_
_entity_poly.entity_id
_entity_poly.type
_entity_poly.pdbx_seq_one_letter_code
_entity_poly.pdbx_strand_id
1 'polypeptide(L)'
;MTSSPRRKDRLQQTDTMSNSTERGAEMEDFFKTVCEVRNLIEKISSQTEDMEKRHCSILSSSDSDKGSKDELELINNETRHNANLVRTKLKLMEKNCPSEDNRTNNSVIYRIQRNQHSHLTRWFSEVMKSYHKIQISFREKCKAQIQRQLEIVDKVTTDDELEDMLQRDNLAIFITNIHSDAQLSSRALSEIERRHQNIISLEYSIKELHEIITDTAMLLEIQGELINNIEKNVTSAGEYVDAAKEETHEALGYKKNRYKVVSLPRFFKSSRRQASTEADD
;
A
#
# COMPACT_ATOMS: atom_id res chain seq x y z
N MET A 1 56.66 5.20 32.90
CA MET A 1 55.86 4.53 31.85
C MET A 1 54.44 5.04 31.93
N THR A 2 54.08 6.04 31.13
CA THR A 2 52.76 6.69 31.12
C THR A 2 51.98 6.23 29.89
N SER A 3 51.10 5.23 30.05
CA SER A 3 50.19 4.77 29.00
C SER A 3 49.04 5.76 28.82
N SER A 4 49.04 6.46 27.68
CA SER A 4 48.07 7.49 27.32
C SER A 4 46.69 6.88 26.94
N PRO A 5 45.54 7.44 27.38
CA PRO A 5 44.20 6.90 27.06
C PRO A 5 43.72 7.19 25.62
N ARG A 6 44.42 8.04 24.86
CA ARG A 6 43.96 8.64 23.60
C ARG A 6 43.64 7.69 22.42
N ARG A 7 43.95 6.39 22.53
CA ARG A 7 43.69 5.42 21.43
C ARG A 7 42.28 4.82 21.45
N LYS A 8 41.62 4.69 22.61
CA LYS A 8 40.26 4.09 22.68
C LYS A 8 39.17 5.06 22.24
N ASP A 9 39.29 6.35 22.57
CA ASP A 9 38.31 7.36 22.17
C ASP A 9 38.28 7.58 20.66
N ARG A 10 39.42 7.45 19.96
CA ARG A 10 39.50 7.60 18.50
C ARG A 10 38.83 6.44 17.75
N LEU A 11 38.89 5.21 18.29
CA LEU A 11 38.25 4.02 17.70
C LEU A 11 36.73 4.02 17.90
N GLN A 12 36.24 4.45 19.07
CA GLN A 12 34.79 4.58 19.30
C GLN A 12 34.17 5.72 18.47
N GLN A 13 34.90 6.83 18.29
CA GLN A 13 34.41 7.96 17.49
C GLN A 13 34.31 7.61 15.99
N THR A 14 35.24 6.79 15.47
CA THR A 14 35.17 6.26 14.09
C THR A 14 34.03 5.27 13.90
N ASP A 15 33.78 4.38 14.87
CA ASP A 15 32.66 3.42 14.80
C ASP A 15 31.30 4.13 14.90
N THR A 16 31.17 5.18 15.73
CA THR A 16 29.94 5.98 15.80
C THR A 16 29.69 6.83 14.55
N MET A 17 30.75 7.38 13.92
CA MET A 17 30.64 8.14 12.68
C MET A 17 30.34 7.26 11.45
N SER A 18 30.89 6.03 11.41
CA SER A 18 30.56 5.06 10.35
C SER A 18 29.09 4.65 10.41
N ASN A 19 28.60 4.34 11.61
CA ASN A 19 27.22 3.89 11.83
C ASN A 19 26.18 5.02 11.61
N SER A 20 26.53 6.30 11.83
CA SER A 20 25.64 7.43 11.45
C SER A 20 25.56 7.66 9.95
N THR A 21 26.65 7.40 9.23
CA THR A 21 26.72 7.60 7.77
C THR A 21 25.97 6.51 7.03
N GLU A 22 26.08 5.25 7.47
CA GLU A 22 25.32 4.10 6.93
C GLU A 22 23.81 4.28 7.15
N ARG A 23 23.38 4.68 8.36
CA ARG A 23 21.96 4.97 8.64
C ARG A 23 21.38 6.11 7.79
N GLY A 24 22.21 7.11 7.44
CA GLY A 24 21.81 8.19 6.55
C GLY A 24 21.53 7.69 5.14
N ALA A 25 22.41 6.82 4.61
CA ALA A 25 22.23 6.20 3.31
C ALA A 25 21.00 5.27 3.25
N GLU A 26 20.77 4.45 4.28
CA GLU A 26 19.58 3.59 4.37
C GLU A 26 18.27 4.39 4.36
N MET A 27 18.25 5.55 5.03
CA MET A 27 17.09 6.41 5.08
C MET A 27 16.84 7.13 3.74
N GLU A 28 17.90 7.53 3.04
CA GLU A 28 17.81 8.11 1.70
C GLU A 28 17.21 7.11 0.70
N ASP A 29 17.69 5.86 0.71
CA ASP A 29 17.16 4.78 -0.12
C ASP A 29 15.69 4.46 0.21
N PHE A 30 15.33 4.54 1.50
CA PHE A 30 13.94 4.42 1.93
C PHE A 30 13.06 5.54 1.35
N PHE A 31 13.48 6.80 1.47
CA PHE A 31 12.73 7.93 0.93
C PHE A 31 12.63 7.91 -0.59
N LYS A 32 13.69 7.48 -1.27
CA LYS A 32 13.64 7.23 -2.72
C LYS A 32 12.58 6.18 -3.07
N THR A 33 12.53 5.07 -2.33
CA THR A 33 11.50 4.04 -2.50
C THR A 33 10.10 4.58 -2.25
N VAL A 34 9.91 5.40 -1.20
CA VAL A 34 8.65 6.10 -0.92
C VAL A 34 8.23 6.97 -2.10
N CYS A 35 9.12 7.80 -2.63
CA CYS A 35 8.84 8.65 -3.80
C CYS A 35 8.46 7.84 -5.03
N GLU A 36 9.16 6.74 -5.31
CA GLU A 36 8.84 5.84 -6.41
C GLU A 36 7.44 5.22 -6.26
N VAL A 37 7.09 4.74 -5.06
CA VAL A 37 5.75 4.20 -4.79
C VAL A 37 4.67 5.27 -4.96
N ARG A 38 4.90 6.49 -4.46
CA ARG A 38 3.96 7.61 -4.63
C ARG A 38 3.70 7.91 -6.10
N ASN A 39 4.76 8.07 -6.89
CA ASN A 39 4.64 8.36 -8.32
C ASN A 39 3.88 7.26 -9.07
N LEU A 40 4.06 5.98 -8.69
CA LEU A 40 3.31 4.88 -9.27
C LEU A 40 1.83 4.91 -8.88
N ILE A 41 1.50 5.22 -7.62
CA ILE A 41 0.10 5.36 -7.18
C ILE A 41 -0.58 6.52 -7.92
N GLU A 42 0.09 7.67 -8.07
CA GLU A 42 -0.40 8.81 -8.86
C GLU A 42 -0.62 8.43 -10.32
N LYS A 43 0.31 7.67 -10.91
CA LYS A 43 0.17 7.18 -12.28
C LYS A 43 -1.05 6.26 -12.43
N ILE A 44 -1.27 5.35 -11.48
CA ILE A 44 -2.47 4.49 -11.48
C ILE A 44 -3.74 5.32 -11.32
N SER A 45 -3.73 6.35 -10.47
CA SER A 45 -4.87 7.26 -10.32
C SER A 45 -5.20 7.97 -11.63
N SER A 46 -4.20 8.50 -12.34
CA SER A 46 -4.38 9.12 -13.65
C SER A 46 -4.90 8.13 -14.70
N GLN A 47 -4.32 6.92 -14.73
CA GLN A 47 -4.78 5.83 -15.60
C GLN A 47 -6.23 5.42 -15.32
N THR A 48 -6.66 5.50 -14.05
CA THR A 48 -8.04 5.20 -13.63
C THR A 48 -9.02 6.24 -14.18
N GLU A 49 -8.65 7.53 -14.16
CA GLU A 49 -9.46 8.61 -14.76
C GLU A 49 -9.53 8.49 -16.29
N ASP A 50 -8.42 8.15 -16.93
CA ASP A 50 -8.38 7.96 -18.38
C ASP A 50 -9.18 6.73 -18.81
N MET A 51 -9.14 5.64 -18.04
CA MET A 51 -9.98 4.46 -18.24
C MET A 51 -11.47 4.83 -18.25
N GLU A 52 -11.93 5.68 -17.31
CA GLU A 52 -13.32 6.12 -17.27
C GLU A 52 -13.73 6.89 -18.54
N LYS A 53 -12.85 7.77 -19.05
CA LYS A 53 -13.09 8.50 -20.30
C LYS A 53 -13.21 7.53 -21.49
N ARG A 54 -12.34 6.52 -21.56
CA ARG A 54 -12.39 5.50 -22.63
C ARG A 54 -13.64 4.63 -22.53
N HIS A 55 -14.05 4.24 -21.33
CA HIS A 55 -15.33 3.57 -21.11
C HIS A 55 -16.51 4.41 -21.62
N CYS A 56 -16.55 5.70 -21.32
CA CYS A 56 -17.58 6.61 -21.84
C CYS A 56 -17.54 6.72 -23.38
N SER A 57 -16.35 6.78 -23.98
CA SER A 57 -16.18 6.77 -25.44
C SER A 57 -16.76 5.50 -26.07
N ILE A 58 -16.41 4.33 -25.53
CA ILE A 58 -16.90 3.02 -25.99
C ILE A 58 -18.42 2.89 -25.85
N LEU A 59 -19.01 3.48 -24.80
CA LEU A 59 -20.47 3.49 -24.62
C LEU A 59 -21.17 4.40 -25.64
N SER A 60 -20.53 5.51 -26.02
CA SER A 60 -21.12 6.55 -26.88
C SER A 60 -20.94 6.28 -28.38
N SER A 61 -19.94 5.50 -28.78
CA SER A 61 -19.70 5.18 -30.19
C SER A 61 -20.54 3.97 -30.67
N SER A 62 -21.27 4.19 -31.77
CA SER A 62 -22.06 3.15 -32.45
C SER A 62 -21.21 2.22 -33.32
N ASP A 63 -20.07 2.73 -33.82
CA ASP A 63 -19.09 1.97 -34.58
C ASP A 63 -17.90 1.58 -33.72
N SER A 64 -17.31 0.42 -34.04
CA SER A 64 -16.14 -0.13 -33.37
C SER A 64 -14.95 0.83 -33.50
N ASP A 65 -14.80 1.74 -32.55
CA ASP A 65 -13.56 2.48 -32.39
C ASP A 65 -12.50 1.52 -31.84
N LYS A 66 -11.90 0.74 -32.74
CA LYS A 66 -10.79 -0.17 -32.41
C LYS A 66 -9.68 0.57 -31.68
N GLY A 67 -9.47 1.86 -31.99
CA GLY A 67 -8.52 2.72 -31.29
C GLY A 67 -8.83 2.84 -29.80
N SER A 68 -10.06 3.20 -29.43
CA SER A 68 -10.48 3.26 -28.02
C SER A 68 -10.35 1.92 -27.29
N LYS A 69 -10.53 0.79 -27.98
CA LYS A 69 -10.39 -0.55 -27.38
C LYS A 69 -8.92 -0.91 -27.13
N ASP A 70 -8.06 -0.70 -28.12
CA ASP A 70 -6.62 -0.98 -27.99
C ASP A 70 -5.98 -0.09 -26.92
N GLU A 71 -6.39 1.17 -26.83
CA GLU A 71 -5.97 2.10 -25.78
C GLU A 71 -6.47 1.67 -24.38
N LEU A 72 -7.70 1.14 -24.28
CA LEU A 72 -8.21 0.60 -23.02
C LEU A 72 -7.42 -0.63 -22.56
N GLU A 73 -7.10 -1.54 -23.48
CA GLU A 73 -6.25 -2.70 -23.17
C GLU A 73 -4.84 -2.27 -22.73
N LEU A 74 -4.28 -1.23 -23.36
CA LEU A 74 -3.00 -0.65 -22.93
C LEU A 74 -3.10 -0.09 -21.51
N ILE A 75 -4.11 0.73 -21.20
CA ILE A 75 -4.32 1.30 -19.85
C ILE A 75 -4.47 0.19 -18.81
N ASN A 76 -5.23 -0.86 -19.09
CA ASN A 76 -5.40 -2.00 -18.19
C ASN A 76 -4.07 -2.73 -17.92
N ASN A 77 -3.29 -2.99 -18.97
CA ASN A 77 -1.99 -3.65 -18.85
C ASN A 77 -0.99 -2.80 -18.06
N GLU A 78 -0.91 -1.50 -18.34
CA GLU A 78 -0.03 -0.60 -17.61
C GLU A 78 -0.46 -0.44 -16.15
N THR A 79 -1.76 -0.33 -15.89
CA THR A 79 -2.32 -0.26 -14.53
C THR A 79 -1.95 -1.51 -13.74
N ARG A 80 -2.13 -2.70 -14.33
CA ARG A 80 -1.73 -3.98 -13.75
C ARG A 80 -0.23 -4.05 -13.48
N HIS A 81 0.60 -3.57 -14.41
CA HIS A 81 2.05 -3.53 -14.21
C HIS A 81 2.45 -2.61 -13.05
N ASN A 82 1.94 -1.38 -13.03
CA ASN A 82 2.22 -0.41 -11.98
C ASN A 82 1.71 -0.90 -10.62
N ALA A 83 0.51 -1.49 -10.56
CA ALA A 83 -0.07 -2.02 -9.33
C ALA A 83 0.77 -3.18 -8.76
N ASN A 84 1.31 -4.06 -9.62
CA ASN A 84 2.24 -5.10 -9.21
C ASN A 84 3.56 -4.54 -8.66
N LEU A 85 4.07 -3.48 -9.27
CA LEU A 85 5.30 -2.83 -8.82
C LEU A 85 5.09 -2.15 -7.45
N VAL A 86 3.96 -1.45 -7.25
CA VAL A 86 3.57 -0.88 -5.96
C VAL A 86 3.46 -1.97 -4.91
N ARG A 87 2.73 -3.05 -5.20
CA ARG A 87 2.58 -4.21 -4.32
C ARG A 87 3.93 -4.78 -3.87
N THR A 88 4.85 -4.97 -4.82
CA THR A 88 6.18 -5.54 -4.54
C THR A 88 7.01 -4.60 -3.66
N LYS A 89 6.99 -3.29 -3.95
CA LYS A 89 7.71 -2.29 -3.15
C LYS A 89 7.11 -2.13 -1.75
N LEU A 90 5.79 -2.14 -1.59
CA LEU A 90 5.14 -2.11 -0.28
C LEU A 90 5.53 -3.33 0.57
N LYS A 91 5.47 -4.55 0.01
CA LYS A 91 5.94 -5.77 0.71
C LYS A 91 7.42 -5.69 1.12
N LEU A 92 8.27 -5.09 0.28
CA LEU A 92 9.68 -4.88 0.62
C LEU A 92 9.85 -3.86 1.75
N MET A 93 9.10 -2.75 1.72
CA MET A 93 9.09 -1.74 2.78
C MET A 93 8.64 -2.32 4.12
N GLU A 94 7.63 -3.19 4.11
CA GLU A 94 7.17 -3.92 5.30
C GLU A 94 8.29 -4.82 5.86
N LYS A 95 8.93 -5.64 5.02
CA LYS A 95 10.01 -6.53 5.42
C LYS A 95 11.23 -5.80 5.99
N ASN A 96 11.54 -4.64 5.44
CA ASN A 96 12.67 -3.82 5.88
C ASN A 96 12.35 -2.99 7.14
N CYS A 97 11.10 -3.01 7.62
CA CYS A 97 10.73 -2.33 8.85
C CYS A 97 11.21 -3.16 10.07
N PRO A 98 12.08 -2.61 10.94
CA PRO A 98 12.63 -3.37 12.07
C PRO A 98 11.54 -3.75 13.09
N SER A 99 11.65 -4.93 13.71
CA SER A 99 10.69 -5.40 14.73
C SER A 99 10.74 -4.57 16.02
N GLU A 100 9.60 -4.49 16.73
CA GLU A 100 9.40 -3.71 17.97
C GLU A 100 10.37 -4.08 19.13
N ASP A 101 11.09 -5.20 19.03
CA ASP A 101 11.97 -5.71 20.08
C ASP A 101 13.29 -4.92 20.27
N ASN A 102 13.69 -4.08 19.31
CA ASN A 102 14.89 -3.24 19.43
C ASN A 102 14.60 -1.90 20.10
N ARG A 103 14.20 -1.98 21.37
CA ARG A 103 13.94 -0.82 22.24
C ARG A 103 15.25 -0.06 22.45
N THR A 104 15.35 1.17 21.96
CA THR A 104 15.64 2.41 22.71
C THR A 104 16.11 3.53 21.76
N ASN A 105 16.81 3.24 20.65
CA ASN A 105 17.34 4.26 19.73
C ASN A 105 16.81 4.21 18.28
N ASN A 106 16.10 3.15 17.88
CA ASN A 106 15.50 3.01 16.54
C ASN A 106 14.08 3.61 16.42
N SER A 107 13.59 4.31 17.46
CA SER A 107 12.18 4.72 17.58
C SER A 107 11.72 5.68 16.48
N VAL A 108 12.47 6.75 16.19
CA VAL A 108 12.00 7.80 15.26
C VAL A 108 12.04 7.33 13.81
N ILE A 109 13.14 6.73 13.36
CA ILE A 109 13.27 6.18 12.00
C ILE A 109 12.22 5.10 11.76
N TYR A 110 12.04 4.18 12.72
CA TYR A 110 10.99 3.17 12.67
C TYR A 110 9.60 3.78 12.52
N ARG A 111 9.27 4.79 13.35
CA ARG A 111 7.99 5.49 13.30
C ARG A 111 7.77 6.17 11.95
N ILE A 112 8.79 6.81 11.38
CA ILE A 112 8.71 7.41 10.04
C ILE A 112 8.43 6.32 9.01
N GLN A 113 9.21 5.24 9.00
CA GLN A 113 9.06 4.15 8.03
C GLN A 113 7.68 3.49 8.12
N ARG A 114 7.21 3.19 9.33
CA ARG A 114 5.89 2.59 9.58
C ARG A 114 4.75 3.52 9.18
N ASN A 115 4.85 4.82 9.48
CA ASN A 115 3.84 5.80 9.05
C ASN A 115 3.78 5.93 7.53
N GLN A 116 4.93 6.02 6.86
CA GLN A 116 5.00 6.14 5.41
C GLN A 116 4.44 4.88 4.73
N HIS A 117 4.88 3.70 5.16
CA HIS A 117 4.33 2.44 4.67
C HIS A 117 2.81 2.41 4.84
N SER A 118 2.29 2.74 6.03
CA SER A 118 0.86 2.70 6.30
C SER A 118 0.04 3.69 5.49
N HIS A 119 0.55 4.91 5.32
CA HIS A 119 -0.09 5.90 4.47
C HIS A 119 -0.16 5.42 3.01
N LEU A 120 0.95 4.91 2.47
CA LEU A 120 1.01 4.45 1.08
C LEU A 120 0.14 3.21 0.84
N THR A 121 0.09 2.26 1.77
CA THR A 121 -0.80 1.08 1.64
C THR A 121 -2.27 1.51 1.59
N ARG A 122 -2.68 2.45 2.46
CA ARG A 122 -4.06 2.98 2.46
C ARG A 122 -4.39 3.71 1.18
N TRP A 123 -3.52 4.63 0.77
CA TRP A 123 -3.71 5.40 -0.45
C TRP A 123 -3.77 4.49 -1.69
N PHE A 124 -2.89 3.49 -1.78
CA PHE A 124 -2.93 2.49 -2.84
C PHE A 124 -4.26 1.71 -2.83
N SER A 125 -4.73 1.28 -1.66
CA SER A 125 -6.02 0.60 -1.54
C SER A 125 -7.19 1.47 -1.99
N GLU A 126 -7.20 2.76 -1.65
CA GLU A 126 -8.22 3.72 -2.08
C GLU A 126 -8.24 3.88 -3.60
N VAL A 127 -7.07 4.03 -4.23
CA VAL A 127 -6.95 4.10 -5.69
C VAL A 127 -7.43 2.82 -6.36
N MET A 128 -7.04 1.64 -5.85
CA MET A 128 -7.50 0.35 -6.39
C MET A 128 -9.02 0.14 -6.22
N LYS A 129 -9.61 0.60 -5.11
CA LYS A 129 -11.06 0.60 -4.91
C LYS A 129 -11.76 1.52 -5.91
N SER A 130 -11.19 2.70 -6.18
CA SER A 130 -11.71 3.62 -7.20
C SER A 130 -11.69 2.97 -8.59
N TYR A 131 -10.57 2.36 -8.97
CA TYR A 131 -10.43 1.62 -10.22
C TYR A 131 -11.50 0.52 -10.35
N HIS A 132 -11.67 -0.30 -9.31
CA HIS A 132 -12.69 -1.36 -9.30
C HIS A 132 -14.11 -0.80 -9.40
N LYS A 133 -14.41 0.32 -8.73
CA LYS A 133 -15.72 0.98 -8.80
C LYS A 133 -16.04 1.45 -10.22
N ILE A 134 -15.06 2.02 -10.93
CA ILE A 134 -15.23 2.46 -12.32
C ILE A 134 -15.50 1.25 -13.23
N GLN A 135 -14.80 0.14 -13.02
CA GLN A 135 -15.04 -1.10 -13.76
C GLN A 135 -16.47 -1.63 -13.55
N ILE A 136 -16.93 -1.74 -12.29
CA ILE A 136 -18.31 -2.15 -11.98
C ILE A 136 -19.32 -1.20 -12.64
N SER A 137 -19.10 0.11 -12.55
CA SER A 137 -19.97 1.10 -13.20
C SER A 137 -20.06 0.90 -14.72
N PHE A 138 -18.95 0.55 -15.37
CA PHE A 138 -18.96 0.22 -16.80
C PHE A 138 -19.71 -1.09 -17.11
N ARG A 139 -19.54 -2.13 -16.29
CA ARG A 139 -20.30 -3.39 -16.40
C ARG A 139 -21.81 -3.13 -16.38
N GLU A 140 -22.27 -2.37 -15.41
CA GLU A 140 -23.70 -2.06 -15.24
C GLU A 140 -24.24 -1.25 -16.42
N LYS A 141 -23.46 -0.31 -16.97
CA LYS A 141 -23.84 0.42 -18.19
C LYS A 141 -23.93 -0.49 -19.42
N CYS A 142 -23.00 -1.44 -19.58
CA CYS A 142 -23.07 -2.44 -20.65
C CYS A 142 -24.30 -3.34 -20.51
N LYS A 143 -24.59 -3.83 -19.29
CA LYS A 143 -25.78 -4.62 -18.98
C LYS A 143 -27.07 -3.86 -19.31
N ALA A 144 -27.18 -2.61 -18.88
CA ALA A 144 -28.34 -1.76 -19.18
C ALA A 144 -28.53 -1.53 -20.69
N GLN A 145 -27.44 -1.40 -21.46
CA GLN A 145 -27.51 -1.31 -22.92
C GLN A 145 -27.97 -2.63 -23.55
N ILE A 146 -27.51 -3.79 -23.06
CA ILE A 146 -28.00 -5.10 -23.54
C ILE A 146 -29.50 -5.24 -23.26
N GLN A 147 -29.95 -4.90 -22.05
CA GLN A 147 -31.36 -4.91 -21.68
C GLN A 147 -32.19 -4.04 -22.63
N ARG A 148 -31.72 -2.82 -22.91
CA ARG A 148 -32.36 -1.91 -23.88
C ARG A 148 -32.45 -2.52 -25.28
N GLN A 149 -31.41 -3.20 -25.75
CA GLN A 149 -31.43 -3.87 -27.07
C GLN A 149 -32.40 -5.05 -27.09
N LEU A 150 -32.54 -5.78 -26.00
CA LEU A 150 -33.52 -6.86 -25.86
C LEU A 150 -34.96 -6.34 -25.90
N GLU A 151 -35.24 -5.22 -25.25
CA GLU A 151 -36.54 -4.53 -25.33
C GLU A 151 -36.89 -4.09 -26.76
N ILE A 152 -35.90 -3.63 -27.54
CA ILE A 152 -36.10 -3.20 -28.93
C ILE A 152 -36.55 -4.36 -29.83
N VAL A 153 -36.07 -5.58 -29.56
CA VAL A 153 -36.46 -6.79 -30.31
C VAL A 153 -37.69 -7.49 -29.71
N ASP A 154 -38.40 -6.82 -28.81
CA ASP A 154 -39.62 -7.27 -28.12
C ASP A 154 -39.39 -8.48 -27.19
N LYS A 155 -38.19 -8.58 -26.62
CA LYS A 155 -37.83 -9.59 -25.62
C LYS A 155 -37.76 -8.97 -24.23
N VAL A 156 -38.88 -9.02 -23.51
CA VAL A 156 -38.93 -8.66 -22.09
C VAL A 156 -38.09 -9.65 -21.30
N THR A 157 -37.06 -9.16 -20.61
CA THR A 157 -36.13 -9.96 -19.82
C THR A 157 -36.00 -9.33 -18.45
N THR A 158 -36.14 -10.12 -17.38
CA THR A 158 -35.90 -9.62 -16.02
C THR A 158 -34.40 -9.44 -15.76
N ASP A 159 -34.05 -8.70 -14.71
CA ASP A 159 -32.64 -8.48 -14.35
C ASP A 159 -31.91 -9.79 -14.01
N ASP A 160 -32.57 -10.68 -13.27
CA ASP A 160 -32.03 -11.99 -12.89
C ASP A 160 -31.83 -12.92 -14.10
N GLU A 161 -32.80 -12.93 -15.03
CA GLU A 161 -32.68 -13.68 -16.28
C GLU A 161 -31.55 -13.13 -17.15
N LEU A 162 -31.38 -11.80 -17.20
CA LEU A 162 -30.30 -11.18 -17.94
C LEU A 162 -28.93 -11.54 -17.35
N GLU A 163 -28.78 -11.55 -16.03
CA GLU A 163 -27.54 -12.00 -15.39
C GLU A 163 -27.23 -13.48 -15.66
N ASP A 164 -28.22 -14.37 -15.59
CA ASP A 164 -28.04 -15.78 -15.95
C ASP A 164 -27.66 -15.93 -17.44
N MET A 165 -28.24 -15.11 -18.32
CA MET A 165 -27.85 -15.06 -19.73
C MET A 165 -26.42 -14.57 -19.95
N LEU A 166 -25.93 -13.61 -19.16
CA LEU A 166 -24.56 -13.10 -19.23
C LEU A 166 -23.54 -14.10 -18.67
N GLN A 167 -23.91 -14.90 -17.67
CA GLN A 167 -23.04 -15.96 -17.13
C GLN A 167 -22.87 -17.14 -18.10
N ARG A 168 -23.88 -17.37 -18.94
CA ARG A 168 -23.86 -18.41 -19.96
C ARG A 168 -23.10 -17.88 -21.17
N ASP A 169 -21.99 -18.53 -21.51
CA ASP A 169 -21.13 -18.18 -22.65
C ASP A 169 -21.76 -18.58 -24.02
N ASN A 170 -23.08 -18.40 -24.16
CA ASN A 170 -23.86 -18.82 -25.30
C ASN A 170 -24.72 -17.65 -25.82
N LEU A 171 -24.20 -16.95 -26.83
CA LEU A 171 -24.90 -15.85 -27.48
C LEU A 171 -26.23 -16.26 -28.13
N ALA A 172 -26.43 -17.54 -28.47
CA ALA A 172 -27.69 -18.00 -29.07
C ALA A 172 -28.89 -17.82 -28.14
N ILE A 173 -28.67 -17.73 -26.82
CA ILE A 173 -29.74 -17.48 -25.84
C ILE A 173 -30.35 -16.08 -26.06
N PHE A 174 -29.57 -15.10 -26.54
CA PHE A 174 -30.08 -13.78 -26.89
C PHE A 174 -30.97 -13.81 -28.15
N ILE A 175 -30.75 -14.76 -29.06
CA ILE A 175 -31.41 -14.85 -30.38
C ILE A 175 -32.71 -15.68 -30.33
N THR A 176 -32.89 -16.49 -29.29
CA THR A 176 -34.04 -17.40 -29.18
C THR A 176 -35.35 -16.62 -29.07
N ASN A 177 -36.31 -16.91 -29.96
CA ASN A 177 -37.68 -16.34 -30.02
C ASN A 177 -37.83 -14.89 -30.52
N ILE A 178 -36.86 -14.32 -31.25
CA ILE A 178 -37.05 -12.99 -31.88
C ILE A 178 -37.99 -13.12 -33.10
N HIS A 179 -39.19 -12.52 -33.03
CA HIS A 179 -40.17 -12.43 -34.12
C HIS A 179 -40.13 -11.08 -34.89
N SER A 180 -39.12 -10.25 -34.60
CA SER A 180 -38.98 -8.88 -35.10
C SER A 180 -38.36 -8.81 -36.50
N ASP A 181 -38.47 -7.66 -37.16
CA ASP A 181 -37.86 -7.38 -38.49
C ASP A 181 -36.37 -7.80 -38.50
N ALA A 182 -35.97 -8.52 -39.55
CA ALA A 182 -34.64 -9.14 -39.64
C ALA A 182 -33.50 -8.11 -39.57
N GLN A 183 -33.70 -6.91 -40.13
CA GLN A 183 -32.68 -5.84 -40.07
C GLN A 183 -32.56 -5.21 -38.68
N LEU A 184 -33.66 -4.96 -37.99
CA LEU A 184 -33.66 -4.41 -36.63
C LEU A 184 -33.05 -5.42 -35.65
N SER A 185 -33.47 -6.68 -35.77
CA SER A 185 -32.96 -7.79 -34.96
C SER A 185 -31.46 -7.98 -35.15
N SER A 186 -30.96 -7.93 -36.39
CA SER A 186 -29.53 -8.08 -36.68
C SER A 186 -28.67 -6.96 -36.06
N ARG A 187 -29.14 -5.70 -36.10
CA ARG A 187 -28.42 -4.58 -35.48
C ARG A 187 -28.40 -4.68 -33.95
N ALA A 188 -29.54 -4.98 -33.34
CA ALA A 188 -29.64 -5.16 -31.90
C ALA A 188 -28.74 -6.30 -31.41
N LEU A 189 -28.70 -7.42 -32.14
CA LEU A 189 -27.85 -8.57 -31.82
C LEU A 189 -26.35 -8.25 -31.93
N SER A 190 -25.92 -7.54 -32.97
CA SER A 190 -24.53 -7.10 -33.11
C SER A 190 -24.09 -6.19 -31.95
N GLU A 191 -24.98 -5.30 -31.51
CA GLU A 191 -24.72 -4.46 -30.35
C GLU A 191 -24.64 -5.28 -29.05
N ILE A 192 -25.56 -6.24 -28.86
CA ILE A 192 -25.54 -7.15 -27.70
C ILE A 192 -24.22 -7.94 -27.64
N GLU A 193 -23.80 -8.54 -28.75
CA GLU A 193 -22.54 -9.27 -28.85
C GLU A 193 -21.35 -8.38 -28.46
N ARG A 194 -21.30 -7.15 -28.99
CA ARG A 194 -20.24 -6.18 -28.66
C ARG A 194 -20.21 -5.83 -27.18
N ARG A 195 -21.36 -5.55 -26.56
CA ARG A 195 -21.45 -5.22 -25.13
C ARG A 195 -21.11 -6.42 -24.25
N HIS A 196 -21.52 -7.61 -24.64
CA HIS A 196 -21.16 -8.84 -23.95
C HIS A 196 -19.64 -9.06 -23.97
N GLN A 197 -18.99 -8.84 -25.13
CA GLN A 197 -17.54 -8.95 -25.23
C GLN A 197 -16.79 -7.92 -24.37
N ASN A 198 -17.36 -6.71 -24.21
CA ASN A 198 -16.81 -5.71 -23.29
C ASN A 198 -16.92 -6.17 -21.82
N ILE A 199 -18.03 -6.82 -21.43
CA ILE A 199 -18.21 -7.39 -20.09
C ILE A 199 -17.16 -8.48 -19.85
N ILE A 200 -16.96 -9.41 -20.79
CA ILE A 200 -15.96 -10.49 -20.67
C ILE A 200 -14.54 -9.91 -20.50
N SER A 201 -14.17 -8.93 -21.33
CA SER A 201 -12.86 -8.28 -21.25
C SER A 201 -12.64 -7.57 -19.91
N LEU A 202 -13.69 -6.92 -19.39
CA LEU A 202 -13.69 -6.28 -18.08
C LEU A 202 -13.51 -7.30 -16.94
N GLU A 203 -14.26 -8.40 -16.96
CA GLU A 203 -14.18 -9.46 -15.94
C GLU A 203 -12.80 -10.10 -15.91
N TYR A 204 -12.18 -10.29 -17.08
CA TYR A 204 -10.79 -10.72 -17.19
C TYR A 204 -9.85 -9.72 -16.49
N SER A 205 -9.99 -8.42 -16.76
CA SER A 205 -9.17 -7.38 -16.12
C SER A 205 -9.37 -7.31 -14.60
N ILE A 206 -10.60 -7.44 -14.10
CA ILE A 206 -10.90 -7.51 -12.65
C ILE A 206 -10.19 -8.72 -12.03
N LYS A 207 -10.26 -9.87 -12.68
CA LYS A 207 -9.64 -11.11 -12.20
C LYS A 207 -8.12 -11.00 -12.12
N GLU A 208 -7.47 -10.37 -13.09
CA GLU A 208 -6.02 -10.15 -13.08
C GLU A 208 -5.55 -9.26 -11.91
N LEU A 209 -6.40 -8.33 -11.45
CA LEU A 209 -6.09 -7.43 -10.33
C LEU A 209 -6.55 -7.97 -8.97
N HIS A 210 -7.36 -9.02 -8.95
CA HIS A 210 -7.95 -9.59 -7.73
C HIS A 210 -6.88 -10.01 -6.70
N GLU A 211 -5.78 -10.61 -7.17
CA GLU A 211 -4.66 -11.01 -6.31
C GLU A 211 -4.02 -9.79 -5.62
N ILE A 212 -3.84 -8.69 -6.35
CA ILE A 212 -3.27 -7.44 -5.82
C ILE A 212 -4.22 -6.81 -4.78
N ILE A 213 -5.51 -6.78 -5.07
CA ILE A 213 -6.53 -6.22 -4.16
C ILE A 213 -6.58 -7.03 -2.87
N THR A 214 -6.55 -8.36 -2.98
CA THR A 214 -6.57 -9.28 -1.82
C THR A 214 -5.31 -9.13 -0.98
N ASP A 215 -4.14 -9.09 -1.61
CA ASP A 215 -2.86 -8.83 -0.93
C ASP A 215 -2.88 -7.48 -0.20
N THR A 216 -3.43 -6.44 -0.82
CA THR A 216 -3.50 -5.10 -0.22
C THR A 216 -4.45 -5.07 0.97
N ALA A 217 -5.57 -5.80 0.90
CA ALA A 217 -6.49 -5.95 2.02
C ALA A 217 -5.81 -6.66 3.21
N MET A 218 -5.05 -7.71 2.95
CA MET A 218 -4.26 -8.40 3.98
C MET A 218 -3.20 -7.48 4.60
N LEU A 219 -2.47 -6.71 3.79
CA LEU A 219 -1.50 -5.72 4.27
C LEU A 219 -2.14 -4.65 5.17
N LEU A 220 -3.39 -4.26 4.90
CA LEU A 220 -4.13 -3.33 5.75
C LEU A 220 -4.60 -3.98 7.06
N GLU A 221 -5.03 -5.25 7.01
CA GLU A 221 -5.46 -6.00 8.19
C GLU A 221 -4.29 -6.23 9.16
N ILE A 222 -3.13 -6.65 8.66
CA ILE A 222 -1.89 -6.84 9.44
C ILE A 222 -1.46 -5.53 10.13
N GLN A 223 -1.70 -4.39 9.49
CA GLN A 223 -1.39 -3.08 10.06
C GLN A 223 -2.39 -2.61 11.13
N GLY A 224 -3.58 -3.20 11.20
CA GLY A 224 -4.64 -2.86 12.14
C GLY A 224 -5.23 -1.44 11.98
N GLU A 225 -6.11 -1.06 12.89
CA GLU A 225 -6.63 0.31 13.06
C GLU A 225 -5.53 1.24 13.61
N LEU A 226 -4.52 1.51 12.78
CA LEU A 226 -3.43 2.45 13.05
C LEU A 226 -3.93 3.92 12.94
N ILE A 227 -5.15 4.20 13.40
CA ILE A 227 -5.75 5.53 13.45
C ILE A 227 -5.11 6.36 14.56
N ASN A 228 -4.53 5.72 15.59
CA ASN A 228 -3.98 6.42 16.75
C ASN A 228 -2.45 6.62 16.75
N ASN A 229 -1.86 6.76 15.56
CA ASN A 229 -0.42 6.99 15.46
C ASN A 229 -0.02 8.42 15.74
N ILE A 230 -0.83 9.45 15.41
CA ILE A 230 -0.44 10.84 15.67
C ILE A 230 -0.35 11.09 17.18
N GLU A 231 -1.38 10.69 17.94
CA GLU A 231 -1.39 10.81 19.40
C GLU A 231 -0.21 10.04 20.01
N LYS A 232 -0.05 8.75 19.68
CA LYS A 232 1.07 7.93 20.19
C LYS A 232 2.44 8.51 19.81
N ASN A 233 2.58 9.03 18.59
CA ASN A 233 3.81 9.64 18.10
C ASN A 233 4.12 10.96 18.82
N VAL A 234 3.12 11.79 19.06
CA VAL A 234 3.25 13.06 19.78
C VAL A 234 3.55 12.80 21.26
N THR A 235 2.85 11.86 21.90
CA THR A 235 3.10 11.45 23.29
C THR A 235 4.52 10.92 23.47
N SER A 236 4.98 10.00 22.61
CA SER A 236 6.36 9.51 22.69
C SER A 236 7.40 10.60 22.41
N ALA A 237 7.10 11.58 21.55
CA ALA A 237 7.99 12.72 21.36
C ALA A 237 8.07 13.60 22.62
N GLY A 238 6.95 13.78 23.32
CA GLY A 238 6.90 14.43 24.63
C GLY A 238 7.76 13.71 25.66
N GLU A 239 7.64 12.38 25.76
CA GLU A 239 8.45 11.55 26.68
C GLU A 239 9.96 11.72 26.43
N TYR A 240 10.41 11.79 25.17
CA TYR A 240 11.82 12.04 24.86
C TYR A 240 12.30 13.45 25.27
N VAL A 241 11.45 14.47 25.12
CA VAL A 241 11.78 15.85 25.55
C VAL A 241 11.87 15.93 27.07
N ASP A 242 10.97 15.25 27.78
CA ASP A 242 10.98 15.19 29.24
C ASP A 242 12.24 14.48 29.77
N ALA A 243 12.61 13.35 29.18
CA ALA A 243 13.85 12.65 29.51
C ALA A 243 15.10 13.50 29.23
N ALA A 244 15.17 14.19 28.09
CA ALA A 244 16.28 15.08 27.75
C ALA A 244 16.36 16.28 28.73
N LYS A 245 15.22 16.80 29.17
CA LYS A 245 15.16 17.86 30.19
C LYS A 245 15.70 17.38 31.54
N GLU A 246 15.40 16.14 31.94
CA GLU A 246 15.92 15.55 33.17
C GLU A 246 17.44 15.32 33.09
N GLU A 247 17.94 14.78 31.98
CA GLU A 247 19.38 14.59 31.75
C GLU A 247 20.16 15.92 31.74
N THR A 248 19.62 16.96 31.10
CA THR A 248 20.25 18.29 31.09
C THR A 248 20.22 18.95 32.47
N HIS A 249 19.17 18.72 33.25
CA HIS A 249 19.10 19.18 34.64
C HIS A 249 20.17 18.49 35.52
N GLU A 250 20.30 17.16 35.42
CA GLU A 250 21.34 16.40 36.11
C GLU A 250 22.75 16.85 35.68
N ALA A 251 22.98 17.11 34.39
CA ALA A 251 24.23 17.65 33.86
C ALA A 251 24.58 19.03 34.46
N LEU A 252 23.59 19.91 34.66
CA LEU A 252 23.78 21.17 35.37
C LEU A 252 24.13 20.96 36.85
N GLY A 253 23.54 19.94 37.49
CA GLY A 253 23.88 19.48 38.84
C GLY A 253 25.35 19.04 38.95
N TYR A 254 25.82 18.21 38.02
CA TYR A 254 27.22 17.80 37.93
C TYR A 254 28.17 18.97 37.70
N LYS A 255 27.80 19.94 36.84
CA LYS A 255 28.59 21.16 36.59
C LYS A 255 28.73 22.03 37.84
N LYS A 256 27.67 22.19 38.63
CA LYS A 256 27.68 22.99 39.87
C LYS A 256 28.47 22.34 40.99
N ASN A 257 28.61 21.01 41.00
CA ASN A 257 29.25 20.26 42.08
C ASN A 257 30.40 19.38 41.55
N ARG A 258 31.57 20.00 41.32
CA ARG A 258 32.76 19.36 40.69
C ARG A 258 33.31 18.13 41.42
N TYR A 259 32.91 17.90 42.68
CA TYR A 259 33.38 16.79 43.50
C TYR A 259 32.51 15.51 43.42
N LYS A 260 31.38 15.52 42.70
CA LYS A 260 30.53 14.32 42.50
C LYS A 260 31.05 13.35 41.42
N VAL A 261 32.18 13.64 40.77
CA VAL A 261 32.70 12.85 39.63
C VAL A 261 33.39 11.52 40.06
N VAL A 262 33.37 11.14 41.34
CA VAL A 262 33.96 9.86 41.79
C VAL A 262 32.85 8.88 42.21
N SER A 263 32.08 8.41 41.24
CA SER A 263 31.55 7.05 41.30
C SER A 263 31.83 6.40 39.96
N LEU A 264 32.85 5.52 39.94
CA LEU A 264 33.30 4.77 38.78
C LEU A 264 32.13 4.06 38.06
N PRO A 265 32.20 3.91 36.72
CA PRO A 265 31.21 3.14 35.95
C PRO A 265 31.03 1.72 36.51
N ARG A 266 29.79 1.20 36.50
CA ARG A 266 29.41 -0.11 37.08
C ARG A 266 30.20 -1.32 36.57
N PHE A 267 30.99 -1.18 35.49
CA PHE A 267 31.87 -2.21 34.95
C PHE A 267 33.09 -2.56 35.83
N PHE A 268 33.42 -1.76 36.86
CA PHE A 268 34.59 -1.99 37.72
C PHE A 268 34.31 -2.65 39.10
N LYS A 269 33.07 -3.06 39.41
CA LYS A 269 32.83 -3.84 40.63
C LYS A 269 33.32 -5.28 40.43
N SER A 270 34.58 -5.53 40.81
CA SER A 270 35.15 -6.88 40.85
C SER A 270 34.35 -7.76 41.81
N SER A 271 33.97 -8.93 41.29
CA SER A 271 33.45 -10.09 42.01
C SER A 271 34.16 -10.31 43.35
N ARG A 272 33.42 -10.21 44.47
CA ARG A 272 33.91 -10.65 45.78
C ARG A 272 33.04 -11.79 46.26
N ARG A 273 33.68 -12.97 46.30
CA ARG A 273 33.20 -14.29 46.71
C ARG A 273 32.43 -14.25 48.03
N GLN A 274 31.31 -14.99 48.08
CA GLN A 274 30.72 -15.51 49.31
C GLN A 274 31.66 -16.55 49.94
N ALA A 275 31.94 -16.41 51.23
CA ALA A 275 32.33 -17.51 52.11
C ALA A 275 31.99 -17.12 53.56
N SER A 276 30.85 -17.67 54.01
CA SER A 276 30.49 -18.15 55.36
C SER A 276 31.32 -17.70 56.56
N THR A 277 30.64 -17.16 57.57
CA THR A 277 31.07 -17.23 58.97
C THR A 277 30.00 -18.05 59.71
N GLU A 278 30.38 -19.27 60.08
CA GLU A 278 29.66 -20.12 61.03
C GLU A 278 29.69 -19.48 62.43
N ALA A 279 28.62 -19.76 63.18
CA ALA A 279 28.39 -19.34 64.54
C ALA A 279 29.22 -20.19 65.53
N ASP A 280 29.67 -19.57 66.61
CA ASP A 280 29.95 -20.22 67.91
C ASP A 280 29.83 -19.13 69.00
N ASP A 281 28.67 -19.09 69.66
CA ASP A 281 28.43 -19.22 71.12
C ASP A 281 26.96 -18.89 71.45
#